data_AF-A0A7Z3CD18-F1
#
_entry.id   AF-A0A7Z3CD18-F1
#
_cell.length_a   1.000
_cell.length_b   1.000
_cell.length_c   1.000
_cell.angle_alpha   90.00
_cell.angle_beta   90.00
_cell.angle_gamma   90.00
#
_symmetry.space_group_name_H-M   'P 1'
#
loop_
_entity.id
_entity.type
_entity.pdbx_description
1 polymer ?
#
loop_
_entity_poly.entity_id
_entity_poly.type
_entity_poly.pdbx_seq_one_letter_code
_entity_poly.pdbx_strand_id
1 'polypeptide(L)' 'MLKIVPDPPHDIHALEDTLIQATDYALCAATVVRQAMLQQPKSPASILMMTSMHELETLRALLETALVQVQMPTEPRILH' A
#
# COMPACT_ATOMS: atom_id res chain seq x y z
N MET A 1 35.95 15.95 22.31
CA MET A 1 34.66 15.36 22.73
C MET A 1 33.75 15.33 21.52
N LEU A 2 33.48 14.15 20.97
CA LEU A 2 32.49 13.98 19.92
C LEU A 2 31.12 13.94 20.61
N LYS A 3 30.31 14.99 20.46
CA LYS A 3 28.89 14.91 20.84
C LYS A 3 28.28 13.85 19.95
N ILE A 4 27.77 12.78 20.54
CA ILE A 4 26.91 11.83 19.85
C ILE A 4 25.68 12.62 19.42
N VAL A 5 25.64 12.99 18.15
CA VAL A 5 24.45 13.57 17.53
C VAL A 5 23.55 12.37 17.22
N PRO A 6 22.33 12.30 17.77
CA PRO A 6 21.40 11.26 17.37
C PRO A 6 21.16 11.37 15.86
N ASP A 7 21.22 10.24 15.15
CA ASP A 7 20.89 10.19 13.74
C ASP A 7 19.52 10.83 13.51
N PRO A 8 19.33 11.59 12.41
CA PRO A 8 18.04 12.20 12.13
C PRO A 8 16.95 11.11 12.08
N PRO A 9 15.71 11.44 12.51
CA PRO A 9 14.61 10.48 12.48
C PRO A 9 14.50 9.92 11.06
N HIS A 10 14.60 8.60 10.95
CA HIS A 10 14.68 7.92 9.68
C HIS A 10 13.37 8.13 8.90
N ASP A 11 13.49 8.21 7.57
CA ASP A 11 12.44 8.40 6.55
C ASP A 11 11.37 7.27 6.50
N ILE A 12 11.37 6.40 7.52
CA ILE A 12 10.49 5.23 7.67
C ILE A 12 9.04 5.68 7.80
N HIS A 13 8.78 6.80 8.49
CA HIS A 13 7.43 7.37 8.59
C HIS A 13 6.91 7.84 7.23
N ALA A 14 7.77 8.40 6.37
CA ALA A 14 7.34 8.82 5.03
C ALA A 14 6.96 7.63 4.14
N LEU A 15 7.69 6.51 4.24
CA LEU A 15 7.35 5.28 3.52
C LEU A 15 6.06 4.64 4.05
N GLU A 16 5.90 4.56 5.37
CA GLU A 16 4.68 4.05 6.01
C GLU A 16 3.45 4.86 5.58
N ASP A 17 3.52 6.19 5.68
CA ASP A 17 2.45 7.09 5.25
C ASP A 17 2.14 6.93 3.75
N THR A 18 3.17 6.74 2.92
CA THR A 18 3.00 6.50 1.47
C THR A 18 2.29 5.18 1.20
N LEU A 19 2.61 4.11 1.93
CA LEU A 19 1.96 2.80 1.80
C LEU A 19 0.50 2.83 2.26
N ILE A 20 0.21 3.56 3.35
CA ILE A 20 -1.15 3.81 3.81
C ILE A 20 -1.94 4.55 2.71
N GLN A 21 -1.39 5.64 2.19
CA GLN A 21 -2.03 6.42 1.13
C GLN A 21 -2.24 5.60 -0.15
N ALA A 22 -1.26 4.78 -0.54
CA ALA A 22 -1.38 3.89 -1.70
C ALA A 22 -2.52 2.86 -1.52
N THR A 23 -2.70 2.35 -0.30
CA THR A 23 -3.78 1.42 0.05
C THR A 23 -5.16 2.08 -0.10
N ASP A 24 -5.29 3.33 0.35
CA ASP A 24 -6.52 4.12 0.18
C ASP A 24 -6.85 4.37 -1.29
N TYR A 25 -5.83 4.70 -2.11
CA TYR A 25 -6.01 4.85 -3.55
C TYR A 25 -6.41 3.55 -4.24
N ALA A 26 -5.82 2.41 -3.86
CA ALA A 26 -6.20 1.11 -4.40
C ALA A 26 -7.66 0.76 -4.06
N LEU A 27 -8.11 1.04 -2.83
CA LEU A 27 -9.50 0.85 -2.41
C LEU A 27 -10.46 1.77 -3.17
N CYS A 28 -10.09 3.04 -3.37
CA CYS A 28 -10.85 3.99 -4.15
C CYS A 28 -11.01 3.50 -5.60
N ALA A 29 -9.91 3.10 -6.24
CA ALA A 29 -9.93 2.56 -7.60
C ALA A 29 -10.81 1.31 -7.72
N ALA A 30 -10.73 0.37 -6.76
CA ALA A 30 -11.56 -0.83 -6.75
C ALA A 30 -13.05 -0.47 -6.64
N THR A 31 -13.38 0.53 -5.82
CA THR A 31 -14.76 1.01 -5.69
C THR A 31 -15.28 1.63 -6.99
N VAL A 32 -14.45 2.41 -7.69
CA VAL A 32 -14.82 3.00 -8.99
C VAL A 32 -15.03 1.90 -10.04
N VAL A 33 -14.13 0.92 -10.13
CA VAL A 33 -14.26 -0.21 -11.06
C VAL A 33 -15.53 -1.00 -10.78
N ARG A 34 -15.79 -1.35 -9.52
CA ARG A 34 -17.03 -2.03 -9.10
C ARG A 34 -18.27 -1.24 -9.49
N GLN A 35 -18.29 0.07 -9.26
CA GLN A 35 -19.42 0.90 -9.63
C GLN A 35 -19.63 0.97 -11.15
N ALA A 36 -18.54 1.10 -11.92
CA ALA A 36 -18.61 1.13 -13.38
C ALA A 36 -19.14 -0.19 -13.96
N MET A 37 -18.75 -1.33 -13.37
CA MET A 37 -19.32 -2.64 -13.74
C MET A 37 -20.82 -2.74 -13.46
N LEU A 38 -21.30 -2.18 -12.34
CA LEU A 38 -22.73 -2.17 -12.02
C LEU A 38 -23.53 -1.29 -13.00
N GLN A 39 -22.91 -0.25 -13.57
CA GLN A 39 -23.57 0.63 -14.54
C GLN A 39 -23.73 -0.02 -15.93
N GLN A 40 -22.79 -0.87 -16.37
CA GLN A 40 -22.87 -1.51 -17.69
C GLN A 40 -22.51 -3.01 -17.68
N PRO A 41 -23.22 -3.86 -16.93
CA PRO A 41 -22.78 -5.22 -16.54
C PRO A 41 -22.60 -6.25 -17.68
N LYS A 42 -22.99 -5.94 -18.91
CA LYS A 42 -22.89 -6.83 -20.08
C LYS A 42 -22.05 -6.25 -21.22
N SER A 43 -21.24 -5.25 -20.93
CA SER A 43 -20.34 -4.67 -21.92
C SER A 43 -19.03 -5.47 -22.02
N PRO A 44 -18.36 -5.50 -23.18
CA PRO A 44 -16.99 -6.01 -23.28
C PRO A 44 -16.02 -5.33 -22.30
N ALA A 45 -16.29 -4.07 -21.94
CA ALA A 45 -15.55 -3.33 -20.93
C ALA A 45 -15.71 -3.93 -19.52
N SER A 46 -16.85 -4.55 -19.19
CA SER A 46 -17.04 -5.22 -17.88
C SER A 46 -16.09 -6.40 -17.67
N ILE A 47 -15.72 -7.11 -18.74
CA ILE A 47 -14.74 -8.20 -18.65
C ILE A 47 -13.37 -7.63 -18.28
N LEU A 48 -12.96 -6.53 -18.93
CA LEU A 48 -11.71 -5.82 -18.59
C LEU A 48 -11.76 -5.27 -17.16
N MET A 49 -12.90 -4.73 -16.73
CA MET A 49 -13.09 -4.22 -15.37
C MET A 49 -13.02 -5.33 -14.31
N MET A 50 -13.54 -6.54 -14.59
CA MET A 50 -13.38 -7.70 -13.71
C MET A 50 -11.89 -8.02 -13.49
N THR A 51 -11.09 -8.02 -14.55
CA THR A 51 -9.64 -8.21 -14.43
C THR A 51 -9.00 -7.07 -13.64
N SER A 52 -9.32 -5.81 -13.93
CA SER A 52 -8.81 -4.67 -13.17
C SER A 52 -9.17 -4.75 -11.68
N MET A 53 -10.37 -5.22 -11.34
CA MET A 53 -10.79 -5.43 -9.96
C MET A 53 -9.89 -6.45 -9.25
N HIS A 54 -9.59 -7.57 -9.91
CA HIS A 54 -8.70 -8.61 -9.38
C HIS A 54 -7.27 -8.12 -9.17
N GLU A 55 -6.73 -7.35 -10.12
CA GLU A 55 -5.39 -6.75 -9.99
C GLU A 55 -5.34 -5.74 -8.83
N LEU A 56 -6.41 -4.96 -8.63
CA LEU A 56 -6.51 -4.01 -7.52
C LEU A 56 -6.62 -4.69 -6.15
N GLU A 57 -7.32 -5.83 -6.06
CA GLU A 57 -7.36 -6.66 -4.85
C GLU A 57 -5.98 -7.24 -4.52
N THR A 58 -5.28 -7.75 -5.53
CA THR A 58 -3.92 -8.27 -5.40
C THR A 58 -2.94 -7.18 -4.98
N LEU A 59 -3.01 -6.01 -5.62
CA LEU A 59 -2.21 -4.84 -5.25
C LEU A 59 -2.44 -4.47 -3.78
N ARG A 60 -3.69 -4.45 -3.31
CA ARG A 60 -4.00 -4.12 -1.92
C ARG A 60 -3.38 -5.11 -0.94
N ALA A 61 -3.46 -6.42 -1.23
CA ALA A 61 -2.83 -7.44 -0.40
C ALA A 61 -1.29 -7.29 -0.33
N LEU A 62 -0.65 -6.90 -1.44
CA LEU A 62 0.78 -6.60 -1.48
C LEU A 62 1.14 -5.35 -0.66
N LEU A 63 0.32 -4.29 -0.73
CA LEU A 63 0.52 -3.07 0.06
C LEU A 63 0.33 -3.32 1.56
N GLU A 64 -0.70 -4.08 1.95
CA GLU A 64 -0.92 -4.50 3.34
C GLU A 64 0.28 -5.32 3.85
N THR A 65 0.83 -6.22 3.03
CA THR A 65 2.02 -7.00 3.37
C THR A 65 3.26 -6.11 3.53
N ALA A 66 3.46 -5.15 2.61
CA ALA A 66 4.57 -4.20 2.68
C ALA A 66 4.48 -3.31 3.93
N LEU A 67 3.27 -2.88 4.29
CA LEU A 67 3.03 -2.07 5.50
C LEU A 67 3.41 -2.85 6.76
N VAL A 68 3.02 -4.13 6.86
CA VAL A 68 3.44 -5.00 7.96
C VAL A 68 4.97 -5.08 8.03
N GLN A 69 5.66 -5.28 6.91
CA GLN A 69 7.12 -5.37 6.89
C GLN A 69 7.81 -4.08 7.36
N VAL A 70 7.26 -2.91 7.03
CA VAL A 70 7.77 -1.61 7.49
C VAL A 70 7.53 -1.41 8.99
N GLN A 71 6.42 -1.91 9.51
CA GLN A 71 6.06 -1.81 10.93
C GLN A 71 6.76 -2.85 11.82
N MET A 72 7.37 -3.89 11.25
CA MET A 72 8.12 -4.89 12.03
C MET A 72 9.31 -4.20 12.72
N PRO A 73 9.44 -4.31 14.06
CA PRO A 73 10.61 -3.79 14.76
C PRO A 73 11.85 -4.45 14.20
N THR A 74 12.76 -3.66 13.61
CA THR A 74 14.11 -4.15 13.37
C THR A 74 14.70 -4.42 14.75
N GLU A 75 15.01 -5.68 15.08
CA GLU A 75 15.61 -6.08 16.36
C GLU A 75 16.72 -5.09 16.76
N PRO A 76 16.89 -4.79 18.07
CA PRO A 76 17.97 -3.93 18.50
C PRO A 76 19.27 -4.59 18.05
N ARG A 77 19.95 -3.97 17.08
CA ARG A 77 21.35 -4.27 16.78
C ARG A 77 22.09 -4.12 18.10
N ILE A 78 22.43 -5.25 18.71
CA ILE A 78 23.35 -5.30 19.83
C ILE A 78 24.68 -4.78 19.26
N LEU A 79 24.91 -3.49 19.44
CA LEU A 79 26.20 -2.86 19.20
C LEU A 79 27.12 -3.39 20.30
N HIS A 80 28.01 -4.30 19.92
CA HIS A 80 29.08 -4.84 20.75
C HIS A 80 30.07 -3.75 21.19
#